data_AF-G9NQJ0-F1
#
_entry.id   AF-G9NQJ0-F1
#
_cell.length_a   1.000
_cell.length_b   1.000
_cell.length_c   1.000
_cell.angle_alpha   90.00
_cell.angle_beta   90.00
_cell.angle_gamma   90.00
#
_symmetry.space_group_name_H-M   'P 1'
#
loop_
_entity.id
_entity.type
_entity.pdbx_description
1 polymer ?
#
loop_
_entity_poly.entity_id
_entity_poly.type
_entity_poly.pdbx_seq_one_letter_code
_entity_poly.pdbx_strand_id
1 'polypeptide(L)' 'WELILFNFITKLLLFKELITKVKYNSIFIRINRFMKIAYFILFKEASNTKKLAYIIIRFIISNYRLPREIISN' A
#
# COMPACT_ATOMS: atom_id res chain seq x y z
N TRP A 1 -0.90 -1.24 -21.24
CA TRP A 1 -1.68 -2.08 -20.32
C TRP A 1 -1.00 -2.04 -18.96
N GLU A 2 -1.40 -1.13 -18.08
CA GLU A 2 -0.80 -1.00 -16.75
C GLU A 2 -1.67 -1.76 -15.75
N LEU A 3 -1.27 -3.01 -15.45
CA LEU A 3 -1.87 -3.80 -14.39
C LEU A 3 -1.16 -3.50 -13.07
N ILE A 4 -1.94 -3.04 -12.10
CA ILE A 4 -1.48 -2.73 -10.76
C ILE A 4 -2.09 -3.75 -9.81
N LEU A 5 -1.22 -4.40 -9.05
CA LEU A 5 -1.59 -5.34 -8.01
C LEU A 5 -1.39 -4.68 -6.65
N PHE A 6 -2.40 -4.83 -5.80
CA PHE A 6 -2.35 -4.40 -4.41
C PHE A 6 -2.54 -5.60 -3.48
N ASN A 7 -1.80 -5.61 -2.38
CA ASN A 7 -1.98 -6.58 -1.31
C ASN A 7 -1.79 -5.87 0.04
N PHE A 8 -2.55 -6.28 1.05
CA PHE A 8 -2.46 -5.71 2.38
C PHE A 8 -2.28 -6.80 3.43
N ILE A 9 -1.07 -6.85 4.00
CA ILE A 9 -0.71 -7.81 5.04
C ILE A 9 -0.93 -7.15 6.40
N THR A 10 -1.76 -7.77 7.25
CA THR A 10 -2.13 -7.28 8.59
C THR A 10 -1.63 -8.20 9.70
N LYS A 11 -1.83 -7.79 10.97
CA LYS A 11 -1.51 -8.62 12.15
C LYS A 11 -0.06 -9.10 12.24
N LEU A 12 0.88 -8.31 11.71
CA LEU A 12 2.30 -8.60 11.82
C LEU A 12 2.80 -8.29 13.24
N LEU A 13 3.91 -8.92 13.62
CA LEU A 13 4.68 -8.52 14.80
C LEU A 13 4.98 -7.02 14.74
N LEU A 14 4.81 -6.34 15.88
CA LEU A 14 4.97 -4.90 15.97
C LEU A 14 6.40 -4.50 15.61
N PHE A 15 6.55 -3.87 14.46
CA PHE A 15 7.80 -3.26 14.02
C PHE A 15 7.86 -1.82 14.50
N LYS A 16 8.89 -1.48 15.28
CA LYS A 16 9.13 -0.10 15.72
C LYS A 16 10.20 0.53 14.82
N GLU A 17 9.81 1.51 14.04
CA GLU A 17 10.75 2.28 13.22
C GLU A 17 11.65 3.14 14.12
N LEU A 18 12.96 3.12 13.86
CA LEU A 18 13.97 3.74 14.74
C LEU A 18 13.87 5.27 14.77
N ILE A 19 13.56 5.89 13.63
CA ILE A 19 13.56 7.34 13.46
C ILE A 19 12.29 7.96 14.04
N THR A 20 11.13 7.48 13.57
CA THR A 20 9.83 8.03 13.96
C THR A 20 9.33 7.49 15.30
N LYS A 21 9.93 6.40 15.80
CA LYS A 21 9.48 5.62 16.96
C LYS A 21 8.05 5.08 16.83
N VAL A 22 7.46 5.16 15.63
CA VAL A 22 6.12 4.65 15.35
C VAL A 22 6.15 3.13 15.27
N LYS A 23 5.11 2.51 15.81
CA LYS A 23 4.88 1.07 15.69
C LYS A 23 3.95 0.79 14.53
N TYR A 24 4.40 -0.07 13.63
CA TYR A 24 3.66 -0.59 12.49
C TYR A 24 3.39 -2.07 12.71
N ASN A 25 2.25 -2.55 12.23
CA ASN A 25 1.83 -3.95 12.33
C ASN A 25 1.16 -4.41 11.03
N SER A 26 1.31 -3.63 9.96
CA SER A 26 0.78 -3.94 8.64
C SER A 26 1.70 -3.43 7.55
N ILE A 27 1.64 -4.07 6.39
CA ILE A 27 2.40 -3.70 5.21
C ILE A 27 1.43 -3.62 4.02
N PHE A 28 1.44 -2.49 3.34
CA PHE A 28 0.78 -2.31 2.06
C PHE A 28 1.78 -2.54 0.93
N ILE A 29 1.43 -3.44 0.00
CA ILE A 29 2.28 -3.85 -1.10
C ILE A 29 1.64 -3.38 -2.40
N ARG A 30 2.43 -2.71 -3.23
CA ARG A 30 2.03 -2.30 -4.59
C ARG A 30 2.99 -2.89 -5.60
N ILE A 31 2.48 -3.65 -6.55
CA ILE A 31 3.25 -4.26 -7.63
C ILE A 31 2.80 -3.65 -8.95
N ASN A 32 3.74 -3.03 -9.66
CA ASN A 32 3.54 -2.68 -11.07
C ASN A 32 4.05 -3.84 -11.93
N ARG A 33 3.12 -4.61 -12.52
CA ARG A 33 3.49 -5.80 -13.29
C ARG A 33 4.26 -5.46 -14.57
N PHE A 34 4.05 -4.26 -15.13
CA PHE A 34 4.73 -3.81 -16.33
C PHE A 34 6.22 -3.53 -16.05
N MET A 35 6.50 -2.78 -14.99
CA MET A 35 7.87 -2.42 -14.61
C MET A 35 8.58 -3.50 -13.78
N LYS A 36 7.86 -4.53 -13.32
CA LYS A 36 8.33 -5.55 -12.36
C LYS A 36 8.88 -4.94 -11.06
N ILE A 37 8.31 -3.81 -10.62
CA ILE A 37 8.71 -3.12 -9.38
C ILE A 37 7.63 -3.35 -8.32
N ALA A 38 8.07 -3.69 -7.11
CA ALA A 38 7.24 -3.79 -5.92
C ALA A 38 7.64 -2.71 -4.90
N TYR A 39 6.66 -2.02 -4.34
CA TYR A 39 6.83 -1.08 -3.25
C TYR A 39 6.17 -1.61 -1.99
N PHE A 40 6.89 -1.53 -0.88
CA PHE A 40 6.43 -1.94 0.45
C PHE A 40 6.29 -0.70 1.32
N ILE A 41 5.08 -0.46 1.82
CA ILE A 41 4.75 0.71 2.62
C ILE A 41 4.32 0.23 4.01
N LEU A 42 5.05 0.66 5.04
CA LEU A 42 4.71 0.35 6.43
C LEU A 42 3.40 1.06 6.81
N PHE A 43 2.51 0.32 7.47
CA PHE A 43 1.20 0.82 7.87
C PHE A 43 0.88 0.42 9.31
N LYS A 44 0.14 1.30 9.99
CA LYS A 44 -0.39 1.03 11.33
C LYS A 44 -1.84 0.60 11.16
N GLU A 45 -2.17 -0.65 11.45
CA GLU A 45 -3.51 -1.24 11.28
C GLU A 45 -4.59 -0.44 12.00
N ALA A 46 -4.28 0.12 13.17
CA ALA A 46 -5.17 1.00 13.92
C ALA A 46 -5.44 2.36 13.23
N SER A 47 -4.82 2.65 12.09
CA SER A 47 -5.13 3.83 11.31
C SER A 47 -6.34 3.57 10.42
N ASN A 48 -7.44 4.25 10.76
CA ASN A 48 -8.74 4.29 10.11
C ASN A 48 -8.72 3.83 8.64
N THR A 49 -9.51 2.82 8.28
CA THR A 49 -9.65 2.26 6.91
C THR A 49 -9.83 3.35 5.84
N LYS A 50 -10.49 4.46 6.18
CA LYS A 50 -10.65 5.64 5.31
C LYS A 50 -9.31 6.25 4.88
N LYS A 51 -8.32 6.26 5.76
CA LYS A 51 -6.98 6.79 5.50
C LYS A 51 -6.23 5.89 4.51
N LEU A 52 -6.38 4.56 4.64
CA LEU A 52 -5.85 3.61 3.68
C LEU A 52 -6.50 3.80 2.30
N ALA A 53 -7.83 3.88 2.24
CA ALA A 53 -8.55 4.13 1.00
C ALA A 53 -8.13 5.45 0.34
N TYR A 54 -7.98 6.52 1.12
CA TYR A 54 -7.50 7.81 0.63
C TYR A 54 -6.10 7.71 0.03
N ILE A 55 -5.18 7.01 0.71
CA ILE A 55 -3.81 6.80 0.21
C ILE A 55 -3.83 6.02 -1.10
N ILE A 56 -4.62 4.94 -1.18
CA ILE A 56 -4.76 4.13 -2.40
C ILE A 56 -5.30 4.98 -3.55
N ILE A 57 -6.40 5.71 -3.34
CA ILE A 57 -7.04 6.54 -4.37
C ILE A 57 -6.09 7.65 -4.84
N ARG A 58 -5.50 8.40 -3.89
CA ARG A 58 -4.57 9.49 -4.22
C ARG A 58 -3.39 8.96 -5.02
N PHE A 59 -2.87 7.82 -4.62
CA PHE A 59 -1.74 7.19 -5.28
C PHE A 59 -2.07 6.70 -6.70
N ILE A 60 -3.22 6.07 -6.88
CA ILE A 60 -3.71 5.61 -8.17
C ILE A 60 -3.81 6.81 -9.11
N ILE A 61 -4.48 7.89 -8.67
CA ILE A 61 -4.70 9.10 -9.47
C ILE A 61 -3.38 9.83 -9.77
N SER A 62 -2.43 9.84 -8.83
CA SER A 62 -1.18 10.62 -8.97
C SER A 62 -0.12 9.93 -9.82
N ASN A 63 -0.07 8.59 -9.82
CA ASN A 63 0.95 7.83 -10.56
C ASN A 63 0.44 7.28 -11.89
N TYR A 64 -0.87 7.16 -12.05
CA TYR A 64 -1.48 6.57 -13.24
C TYR A 64 -2.62 7.46 -13.73
N ARG A 65 -2.77 7.59 -15.05
CA ARG A 65 -4.07 7.93 -15.63
C ARG A 65 -4.99 6.75 -15.31
N LEU A 66 -6.11 6.99 -14.60
CA LEU A 66 -7.10 6.02 -14.13
C LEU A 66 -6.85 4.59 -14.65
N PRO A 67 -6.28 3.69 -13.83
CA PRO A 67 -5.86 2.38 -14.29
C PRO A 67 -7.07 1.62 -14.79
N ARG A 68 -6.89 0.93 -15.91
CA ARG A 68 -7.97 0.20 -16.57
C ARG A 68 -8.49 -0.95 -15.71
N GLU A 69 -7.59 -1.57 -14.93
CA GLU A 69 -7.89 -2.72 -14.06
C GLU A 69 -7.07 -2.64 -12.77
N ILE A 70 -7.72 -2.96 -11.65
CA ILE A 70 -7.11 -3.05 -10.33
C ILE A 70 -7.43 -4.43 -9.77
N ILE A 71 -6.40 -5.16 -9.35
CA ILE A 71 -6.55 -6.47 -8.69
C ILE A 71 -6.08 -6.31 -7.25
N SER A 72 -6.95 -6.62 -6.30
CA SER A 72 -6.68 -6.58 -4.86
C SER A 72 -7.02 -7.92 -4.21
N ASN A 73 -6.18 -8.36 -3.29
CA ASN A 73 -6.38 -9.56 -2.46
C ASN A 73 -6.27 -9.21 -0.97
#